data_AF-A0A0L8H3R6-F1
#
_entry.id   AF-A0A0L8H3R6-F1
#
_cell.length_a   1.000
_cell.length_b   1.000
_cell.length_c   1.000
_cell.angle_alpha   90.00
_cell.angle_beta   90.00
_cell.angle_gamma   90.00
#
_symmetry.space_group_name_H-M   'P 1'
#
loop_
_entity.id
_entity.type
_entity.pdbx_description
1 polymer ?
#
loop_
_entity_poly.entity_id
_entity_poly.type
_entity_poly.pdbx_seq_one_letter_code
_entity_poly.pdbx_strand_id
1 'polypeptide(L)'
;MEYKWCVVMREVGIAPEAIITGYNYFHNVCAMWCIDNPVHLGGQDVAKIVESKFIHGKYHHGRYRQGHWVLGMIERSSLKCVLVFVQDRSAATLLPIINRHMLPGTKIITDCWQVYNDLPHHSSVNHSVSSPTIHTNTVEGMWSHMKSKYRNMH
;
A
#
# COMPACT_ATOMS: atom_id res chain seq x y z
N MET A 1 -5.55 -10.37 17.71
CA MET A 1 -6.22 -9.95 18.96
C MET A 1 -6.89 -8.63 18.65
N GLU A 2 -8.19 -8.65 18.38
CA GLU A 2 -8.97 -7.46 18.02
C GLU A 2 -9.60 -6.95 19.32
N TYR A 3 -8.96 -6.00 19.98
CA TYR A 3 -9.50 -5.40 21.20
C TYR A 3 -10.72 -4.56 20.80
N LYS A 4 -11.92 -5.13 20.99
CA LYS A 4 -13.18 -4.41 20.78
C LYS A 4 -13.21 -3.23 21.74
N TRP A 5 -13.43 -2.02 21.21
CA TRP A 5 -13.48 -0.74 21.92
C TRP A 5 -14.27 -0.76 23.23
N CYS A 6 -15.31 -1.61 23.31
CA CYS A 6 -16.12 -1.84 24.50
C CYS A 6 -15.37 -2.45 25.71
N VAL A 7 -14.21 -3.07 25.50
CA VAL A 7 -13.38 -3.62 26.59
C VAL A 7 -12.58 -2.49 27.24
N VAL A 8 -11.88 -1.67 26.45
CA VAL A 8 -11.09 -0.53 26.96
C VAL A 8 -12.00 0.51 27.63
N MET A 9 -13.16 0.82 27.04
CA MET A 9 -14.12 1.76 27.65
C MET A 9 -14.63 1.29 29.04
N ARG A 10 -14.78 -0.01 29.22
CA ARG A 10 -15.30 -0.60 30.46
C ARG A 10 -14.24 -0.71 31.56
N GLU A 11 -12.99 -0.95 31.21
CA GLU A 11 -11.93 -1.18 32.21
C GLU A 11 -11.29 0.10 32.74
N VAL A 12 -11.22 1.16 31.93
CA VAL A 12 -10.45 2.37 32.30
C VAL A 12 -11.33 3.46 32.92
N GLY A 13 -12.67 3.35 32.81
CA GLY A 13 -13.61 4.33 33.38
C GLY A 13 -13.51 5.73 32.74
N ILE A 14 -12.90 5.82 31.57
CA ILE A 14 -12.71 7.07 30.81
C ILE A 14 -13.86 7.24 29.82
N ALA A 15 -14.34 8.47 29.67
CA ALA A 15 -15.38 8.81 28.69
C ALA A 15 -14.95 8.41 27.26
N PRO A 16 -15.85 7.82 26.45
CA PRO A 16 -15.55 7.40 25.07
C PRO A 16 -14.87 8.48 24.22
N GLU A 17 -15.26 9.74 24.40
CA GLU A 17 -14.72 10.90 23.71
C GLU A 17 -13.22 11.09 23.99
N ALA A 18 -12.80 10.90 25.24
CA ALA A 18 -11.40 11.03 25.64
C ALA A 18 -10.55 9.87 25.08
N ILE A 19 -11.11 8.65 25.01
CA ILE A 19 -10.45 7.50 24.36
C ILE A 19 -10.26 7.75 22.86
N ILE A 20 -11.31 8.22 22.18
CA ILE A 20 -11.26 8.55 20.75
C ILE A 20 -10.24 9.66 20.50
N THR A 21 -10.24 10.70 21.34
CA THR A 21 -9.31 11.83 21.22
C THR A 21 -7.87 11.39 21.42
N GLY A 22 -7.58 10.59 22.45
CA GLY A 22 -6.26 10.05 22.71
C GLY A 22 -5.78 9.13 21.59
N TYR A 23 -6.65 8.26 21.07
CA TYR A 23 -6.33 7.39 19.93
C TYR A 23 -6.02 8.21 18.68
N ASN A 24 -6.85 9.20 18.33
CA ASN A 24 -6.63 10.04 17.17
C ASN A 24 -5.35 10.87 17.29
N TYR A 25 -5.05 11.39 18.48
CA TYR A 25 -3.79 12.08 18.74
C TYR A 25 -2.59 11.14 18.50
N PHE A 26 -2.59 9.96 19.11
CA PHE A 26 -1.52 8.98 18.94
C PHE A 26 -1.38 8.53 17.48
N HIS A 27 -2.51 8.26 16.82
CA HIS A 27 -2.56 7.90 15.41
C HIS A 27 -1.95 8.99 14.53
N ASN A 28 -2.25 10.26 14.78
CA ASN A 28 -1.69 11.38 14.04
C ASN A 28 -0.18 11.52 14.26
N VAL A 29 0.30 11.38 15.50
CA VAL A 29 1.74 11.40 15.80
C VAL A 29 2.46 10.27 15.06
N CYS A 30 1.91 9.05 15.09
CA CYS A 30 2.47 7.91 14.35
C CYS A 30 2.46 8.14 12.83
N ALA A 31 1.36 8.67 12.29
CA ALA A 31 1.24 8.97 10.87
C ALA A 31 2.28 10.02 10.43
N MET A 32 2.45 11.10 11.21
CA MET A 32 3.47 12.12 10.96
C MET A 32 4.88 11.52 11.01
N TRP A 33 5.19 10.70 12.01
CA TRP A 33 6.48 10.02 12.08
C TRP A 33 6.74 9.15 10.84
N CYS A 34 5.75 8.40 10.36
CA CYS A 34 5.88 7.59 9.14
C CYS A 34 6.11 8.44 7.88
N ILE A 35 5.51 9.63 7.81
CA ILE A 35 5.74 10.58 6.71
C ILE A 35 7.18 11.08 6.77
N ASP A 36 7.64 11.51 7.93
CA ASP A 36 8.97 12.12 8.12
C ASP A 36 10.10 11.09 8.06
N ASN A 37 9.80 9.81 8.25
CA ASN A 37 10.76 8.71 8.23
C ASN A 37 10.40 7.71 7.12
N PRO A 38 10.60 8.09 5.83
CA PRO A 38 10.24 7.22 4.73
C PRO A 38 11.05 5.91 4.80
N VAL A 39 10.33 4.80 4.69
CA VAL A 39 10.96 3.49 4.51
C VAL A 39 11.59 3.44 3.13
N HIS A 40 12.88 3.14 3.08
CA HIS A 40 13.60 2.97 1.83
C HIS A 40 13.64 1.50 1.46
N LEU A 41 13.34 1.22 0.19
CA LEU A 41 13.27 -0.11 -0.40
C LEU A 41 14.32 -0.25 -1.51
N GLY A 42 14.80 -1.46 -1.72
CA GLY A 42 15.67 -1.85 -2.84
C GLY A 42 17.16 -1.88 -2.49
N GLY A 43 17.97 -1.22 -3.32
CA GLY A 43 19.42 -1.33 -3.31
C GLY A 43 19.87 -2.58 -4.06
N GLN A 44 20.26 -3.62 -3.32
CA GLN A 44 20.61 -4.92 -3.91
C GLN A 44 19.39 -5.79 -4.21
N ASP A 45 18.24 -5.52 -3.56
CA ASP A 45 17.01 -6.28 -3.81
C ASP A 45 16.22 -5.71 -4.99
N VAL A 46 15.33 -6.52 -5.53
CA VAL A 46 14.41 -6.15 -6.60
C VAL A 46 13.09 -5.68 -5.98
N ALA A 47 12.64 -4.49 -6.38
CA ALA A 47 11.36 -3.96 -5.93
C ALA A 47 10.29 -4.11 -7.00
N LYS A 48 9.11 -4.60 -6.61
CA LYS A 48 7.91 -4.61 -7.45
C LYS A 48 6.99 -3.44 -7.10
N ILE A 49 6.53 -2.73 -8.11
CA ILE A 49 5.54 -1.66 -7.98
C ILE A 49 4.22 -2.13 -8.59
N VAL A 50 3.13 -1.98 -7.85
CA VAL A 50 1.78 -2.39 -8.26
C VAL A 50 0.76 -1.40 -7.74
N GLU A 51 -0.23 -1.04 -8.54
CA GLU A 51 -1.38 -0.26 -8.07
C GLU A 51 -2.62 -1.13 -7.90
N SER A 52 -3.41 -0.81 -6.89
CA SER A 52 -4.68 -1.48 -6.68
C SER A 52 -5.75 -0.56 -6.13
N LYS A 53 -6.96 -0.68 -6.66
CA LYS A 53 -8.12 -0.01 -6.11
C LYS A 53 -8.70 -0.82 -4.95
N PHE A 54 -8.85 -0.17 -3.80
CA PHE A 54 -9.47 -0.70 -2.59
C PHE A 54 -10.96 -0.35 -2.60
N ILE A 55 -11.80 -1.22 -2.03
CA ILE A 55 -13.28 -1.05 -1.96
C ILE A 55 -13.91 -0.70 -3.32
N HIS A 56 -13.49 -1.38 -4.38
CA HIS A 56 -14.20 -1.37 -5.65
C HIS A 56 -14.60 -2.80 -5.99
N GLY A 57 -15.88 -3.03 -6.29
CA GLY A 57 -16.32 -4.29 -6.85
C GLY A 57 -15.62 -4.50 -8.19
N LYS A 58 -14.88 -5.60 -8.35
CA LYS A 58 -14.48 -6.02 -9.69
C LYS A 58 -15.75 -6.42 -10.46
N TYR A 59 -15.84 -6.09 -11.74
CA TYR A 59 -16.92 -6.54 -12.64
C TYR A 59 -18.33 -6.03 -12.29
N HIS A 60 -18.47 -4.82 -11.73
CA HIS A 60 -19.79 -4.24 -11.38
C HIS A 60 -20.65 -5.13 -10.46
N HIS A 61 -20.05 -6.07 -9.74
CA HIS A 61 -20.77 -6.91 -8.79
C HIS A 61 -20.75 -6.28 -7.39
N GLY A 62 -21.95 -6.04 -6.83
CA GLY A 62 -22.15 -5.51 -5.47
C GLY A 62 -22.38 -4.00 -5.40
N ARG A 63 -22.53 -3.48 -4.17
CA ARG A 63 -22.79 -2.05 -3.91
C ARG A 63 -21.58 -1.19 -4.32
N TYR A 64 -21.83 -0.14 -5.10
CA TYR A 64 -20.81 0.85 -5.46
C TYR A 64 -20.36 1.60 -4.20
N ARG A 65 -19.05 1.61 -3.96
CA ARG A 65 -18.38 2.46 -2.97
C ARG A 65 -17.26 3.20 -3.68
N GLN A 66 -17.00 4.44 -3.26
CA GLN A 66 -15.88 5.22 -3.78
C GLN A 66 -14.58 4.51 -3.38
N GLY A 67 -13.92 3.89 -4.36
CA GLY A 67 -12.70 3.15 -4.12
C GLY A 67 -11.49 4.07 -4.07
N HIS A 68 -10.56 3.78 -3.18
CA HIS A 68 -9.29 4.50 -3.05
C HIS A 68 -8.19 3.79 -3.84
N TRP A 69 -7.35 4.54 -4.53
CA TRP A 69 -6.16 3.97 -5.16
C TRP A 69 -5.06 3.82 -4.11
N VAL A 70 -4.37 2.68 -4.17
CA VAL A 70 -3.20 2.39 -3.36
C VAL A 70 -2.06 2.02 -4.29
N LEU A 71 -0.94 2.71 -4.15
CA LEU A 71 0.35 2.33 -4.73
C LEU A 71 1.06 1.44 -3.72
N GLY A 72 1.49 0.25 -4.15
CA GLY A 72 2.29 -0.66 -3.34
C GLY A 72 3.67 -0.88 -3.95
N MET A 73 4.70 -0.78 -3.12
CA MET A 73 6.10 -1.08 -3.45
C MET A 73 6.56 -2.19 -2.52
N ILE A 74 7.10 -3.29 -3.06
CA ILE A 74 7.39 -4.51 -2.30
C ILE A 74 8.76 -5.04 -2.71
N GLU A 75 9.66 -5.21 -1.76
CA GLU A 75 10.92 -5.94 -1.93
C GLU A 75 10.67 -7.43 -2.09
N ARG A 76 11.33 -8.05 -3.08
CA ARG A 76 11.10 -9.46 -3.41
C ARG A 76 11.63 -10.40 -2.34
N SER A 77 12.83 -10.14 -1.82
CA SER A 77 13.51 -11.06 -0.90
C SER A 77 13.06 -10.84 0.54
N SER A 78 13.01 -9.58 0.98
CA SER A 78 12.70 -9.25 2.37
C SER A 78 11.20 -9.17 2.68
N LEU A 79 10.36 -9.04 1.64
CA LEU A 79 8.93 -8.73 1.73
C LEU A 79 8.62 -7.40 2.45
N LYS A 80 9.61 -6.53 2.67
CA LYS A 80 9.35 -5.15 3.10
C LYS A 80 8.47 -4.47 2.08
N CYS A 81 7.44 -3.79 2.55
CA CYS A 81 6.51 -3.11 1.67
C CYS A 81 6.15 -1.72 2.18
N VAL A 82 5.85 -0.85 1.23
CA VAL A 82 5.30 0.48 1.43
C VAL A 82 4.00 0.56 0.66
N LEU A 83 2.95 1.02 1.32
CA LEU A 83 1.61 1.21 0.74
C LEU A 83 1.19 2.65 0.95
N VAL A 84 0.85 3.32 -0.14
CA VAL A 84 0.50 4.74 -0.12
C VAL A 84 -0.86 4.92 -0.80
N PHE A 85 -1.80 5.53 -0.09
CA PHE A 85 -3.05 5.99 -0.70
C PHE A 85 -2.75 7.16 -1.64
N VAL A 86 -3.25 7.09 -2.87
CA VAL A 86 -3.05 8.11 -3.89
C VAL A 86 -4.39 8.59 -4.43
N GLN A 87 -4.46 9.86 -4.80
CA GLN A 87 -5.69 10.46 -5.33
C GLN A 87 -5.98 9.95 -6.75
N ASP A 88 -4.93 9.85 -7.55
CA ASP A 88 -4.96 9.31 -8.91
C ASP A 88 -3.70 8.50 -9.20
N ARG A 89 -3.64 7.97 -10.41
CA ARG A 89 -2.53 7.15 -10.90
C ARG A 89 -1.70 7.86 -11.97
N SER A 90 -1.71 9.19 -12.00
CA SER A 90 -0.90 9.94 -12.94
C SER A 90 0.59 9.83 -12.63
N ALA A 91 1.45 10.02 -13.62
CA ALA A 91 2.89 10.06 -13.42
C ALA A 91 3.30 11.13 -12.40
N ALA A 92 2.65 12.30 -12.45
CA ALA A 92 2.86 13.40 -11.52
C ALA A 92 2.60 13.00 -10.05
N THR A 93 1.65 12.09 -9.82
CA THR A 93 1.37 11.55 -8.48
C THR A 93 2.32 10.41 -8.11
N LEU A 94 2.53 9.44 -9.02
CA LEU A 94 3.23 8.19 -8.68
C LEU A 94 4.75 8.34 -8.62
N LEU A 95 5.37 9.03 -9.57
CA LEU A 95 6.83 9.11 -9.67
C LEU A 95 7.51 9.76 -8.45
N PRO A 96 7.00 10.87 -7.89
CA PRO A 96 7.61 11.45 -6.68
C PRO A 96 7.55 10.50 -5.48
N ILE A 97 6.47 9.73 -5.34
CA ILE A 97 6.31 8.76 -4.26
C ILE A 97 7.32 7.62 -4.44
N ILE A 98 7.44 7.09 -5.66
CA ILE A 98 8.41 6.02 -5.97
C ILE A 98 9.84 6.51 -5.67
N ASN A 99 10.21 7.70 -6.14
CA ASN A 99 11.54 8.25 -5.92
C ASN A 99 11.85 8.51 -4.44
N ARG A 100 10.84 8.84 -3.62
CA ARG A 100 11.02 9.01 -2.16
C ARG A 100 11.35 7.70 -1.45
N HIS A 101 10.86 6.57 -1.96
CA HIS A 101 10.97 5.27 -1.28
C HIS A 101 12.00 4.33 -1.92
N MET A 102 12.42 4.56 -3.15
CA MET A 102 13.36 3.69 -3.85
C MET A 102 14.80 4.13 -3.69
N LEU A 103 15.67 3.21 -3.26
CA LEU A 103 17.10 3.46 -3.23
C LEU A 103 17.67 3.56 -4.67
N PRO A 104 18.66 4.43 -4.93
CA PRO A 104 19.33 4.51 -6.22
C PRO A 104 19.89 3.17 -6.69
N GLY A 105 19.80 2.89 -7.99
CA GLY A 105 20.30 1.64 -8.59
C GLY A 105 19.41 0.41 -8.36
N THR A 106 18.27 0.56 -7.68
CA THR A 106 17.33 -0.55 -7.50
C THR A 106 16.78 -1.02 -8.84
N LYS A 107 16.74 -2.34 -9.05
CA LYS A 107 16.00 -2.94 -10.16
C LYS A 107 14.50 -2.89 -9.86
N ILE A 108 13.77 -2.12 -10.66
CA ILE A 108 12.33 -1.92 -10.51
C ILE A 108 11.57 -2.79 -11.51
N ILE A 109 10.58 -3.53 -11.00
CA ILE A 109 9.63 -4.30 -11.80
C ILE A 109 8.24 -3.66 -11.69
N THR A 110 7.66 -3.21 -12.79
CA THR A 110 6.26 -2.74 -12.83
C THR A 110 5.47 -3.43 -13.94
N ASP A 111 4.16 -3.25 -13.94
CA ASP A 111 3.31 -3.60 -15.08
C ASP A 111 3.64 -2.70 -16.29
N CYS A 112 3.33 -3.14 -17.52
CA CYS A 112 3.59 -2.40 -18.77
C CYS A 112 2.77 -1.10 -18.96
N TRP A 113 2.71 -0.25 -17.94
CA TRP A 113 1.99 1.01 -18.01
C TRP A 113 2.93 2.17 -18.33
N GLN A 114 2.48 3.02 -19.26
CA GLN A 114 3.28 4.09 -19.87
C GLN A 114 3.83 5.11 -18.87
N VAL A 115 3.15 5.28 -17.73
CA VAL A 115 3.55 6.14 -16.62
C VAL A 115 4.94 5.78 -16.07
N TYR A 116 5.38 4.53 -16.24
CA TYR A 116 6.63 4.04 -15.70
C TYR A 116 7.82 4.16 -16.65
N ASN A 117 7.62 4.65 -17.87
CA ASN A 117 8.69 4.77 -18.87
C ASN A 117 9.83 5.70 -18.40
N ASP A 118 9.52 6.66 -17.53
CA ASP A 118 10.50 7.62 -17.01
C ASP A 118 11.27 7.09 -15.77
N LEU A 119 11.01 5.85 -15.33
CA LEU A 119 11.73 5.25 -14.20
C LEU A 119 13.10 4.71 -14.62
N PRO A 120 14.18 5.07 -13.91
CA PRO A 120 15.51 4.52 -14.18
C PRO A 120 15.59 3.04 -13.79
N HIS A 121 16.35 2.25 -14.55
CA HIS A 121 16.58 0.81 -14.31
C HIS A 121 15.28 -0.02 -14.22
N HIS A 122 14.25 0.43 -14.93
CA HIS A 122 12.95 -0.20 -14.99
C HIS A 122 12.94 -1.42 -15.93
N SER A 123 12.22 -2.46 -15.52
CA SER A 123 11.81 -3.57 -16.38
C SER A 123 10.30 -3.76 -16.27
N SER A 124 9.62 -3.77 -17.42
CA SER A 124 8.18 -3.98 -17.48
C SER A 124 7.82 -5.47 -17.54
N VAL A 125 6.80 -5.88 -16.80
CA VAL A 125 6.20 -7.21 -16.89
C VAL A 125 4.96 -7.13 -17.75
N ASN A 126 4.98 -7.86 -18.86
CA ASN A 126 3.81 -7.99 -19.69
C ASN A 126 2.95 -9.16 -19.18
N HIS A 127 1.81 -8.86 -18.56
CA HIS A 127 0.88 -9.87 -18.07
C HIS A 127 0.22 -10.71 -19.17
N SER A 128 0.33 -10.32 -20.45
CA SER A 128 -0.13 -11.16 -21.57
C SER A 128 0.87 -12.25 -21.96
N VAL A 129 2.11 -12.17 -21.49
CA VAL A 129 3.17 -13.14 -21.75
C VAL A 129 3.58 -13.73 -20.41
N SER A 130 3.20 -14.99 -20.16
CA SER A 130 3.55 -15.72 -18.94
C SER A 130 5.07 -15.66 -18.75
N SER A 131 5.53 -14.78 -17.88
CA SER A 131 6.94 -14.59 -17.59
C SER A 131 7.28 -15.53 -16.43
N PRO A 132 7.97 -16.66 -16.67
CA PRO A 132 8.08 -17.75 -15.70
C PRO A 132 8.95 -17.42 -14.47
N THR A 133 9.54 -16.22 -14.42
CA THR A 133 10.52 -15.79 -13.44
C THR A 133 10.00 -14.82 -12.37
N ILE A 134 8.73 -14.40 -12.46
CA ILE A 134 8.14 -13.39 -11.57
C ILE A 134 7.05 -14.06 -10.72
N HIS A 135 7.40 -14.39 -9.48
CA HIS A 135 6.43 -14.91 -8.51
C HIS A 135 5.46 -13.80 -8.09
N THR A 136 4.33 -13.64 -8.81
CA THR A 136 3.28 -12.66 -8.52
C THR A 136 2.36 -13.08 -7.36
N ASN A 137 2.30 -14.39 -7.05
CA ASN A 137 1.38 -14.99 -6.07
C ASN A 137 1.50 -14.37 -4.67
N THR A 138 2.72 -14.09 -4.19
CA THR A 138 2.93 -13.50 -2.84
C THR A 138 2.34 -12.10 -2.76
N VAL A 139 2.50 -11.30 -3.81
CA VAL A 139 1.97 -9.94 -3.89
C VAL A 139 0.44 -9.95 -3.99
N GLU A 140 -0.12 -10.86 -4.78
CA GLU A 140 -1.57 -11.03 -4.91
C GLU A 140 -2.23 -11.50 -3.60
N GLY A 141 -1.59 -12.42 -2.88
CA GLY A 141 -2.02 -12.87 -1.55
C GLY A 141 -2.01 -11.72 -0.54
N MET A 142 -0.93 -10.93 -0.51
CA MET A 142 -0.81 -9.74 0.34
C MET A 142 -1.93 -8.74 0.08
N TRP A 143 -2.18 -8.40 -1.20
CA TRP A 143 -3.26 -7.48 -1.58
C TRP A 143 -4.64 -8.01 -1.19
N SER A 144 -4.88 -9.31 -1.37
CA SER A 144 -6.15 -9.93 -1.00
C SER A 144 -6.41 -9.81 0.50
N HIS A 145 -5.41 -10.08 1.32
CA HIS A 145 -5.50 -9.95 2.76
C HIS A 145 -5.75 -8.50 3.20
N MET A 146 -5.01 -7.54 2.62
CA MET A 146 -5.15 -6.12 2.95
C MET A 146 -6.52 -5.57 2.56
N LYS A 147 -7.02 -5.91 1.37
CA LYS A 147 -8.36 -5.50 0.93
C LYS A 147 -9.47 -6.10 1.79
N SER A 148 -9.29 -7.33 2.26
CA SER A 148 -10.23 -7.98 3.18
C SER A 148 -10.26 -7.25 4.53
N LYS A 149 -9.11 -6.97 5.13
CA LYS A 149 -9.04 -6.19 6.38
C LYS A 149 -9.65 -4.81 6.23
N TYR A 150 -9.28 -4.07 5.18
CA TYR A 150 -9.80 -2.73 4.94
C TYR A 150 -11.33 -2.71 4.76
N ARG A 151 -11.90 -3.74 4.11
CA ARG A 151 -13.35 -3.90 3.97
C ARG A 151 -14.06 -4.23 5.28
N ASN A 152 -13.40 -4.89 6.22
CA ASN A 152 -13.99 -5.20 7.52
C ASN A 152 -13.92 -4.01 8.49
N MET A 153 -13.02 -3.06 8.26
CA MET A 153 -12.88 -1.84 9.05
C MET A 153 -13.85 -0.71 8.62
N HIS A 154 -14.38 -0.76 7.39
CA HIS A 154 -15.23 0.29 6.77
C HIS A 154 -16.45 -0.29 6.03
#